data_AF-A0A9N8V5D3-F1
#
_entry.id   AF-A0A9N8V5D3-F1
#
_cell.length_a   1.000
_cell.length_b   1.000
_cell.length_c   1.000
_cell.angle_alpha   90.00
_cell.angle_beta   90.00
_cell.angle_gamma   90.00
#
_symmetry.space_group_name_H-M   'P 1'
#
loop_
_entity.id
_entity.type
_entity.pdbx_description
1 polymer ?
#
loop_
_entity_poly.entity_id
_entity_poly.type
_entity_poly.pdbx_seq_one_letter_code
_entity_poly.pdbx_strand_id
1 'polypeptide(L)'
;MATYERIEIELEKARGDYEKAEKNLQTFEEGEDDGKWLKELRNKVRRSNISEEEKRQLVRLEEEKEKLETTKMKWDDQVIKLQAKLVEFNNEKEQDKDRRSVNLNKFWKNLKDAKITVPGNFLQLPGNTHFLGEPLEPTTIYIRRCYRDLADIAFNREIQRLRITGNPGIGKTLFGYYLLYLLAIEKKTILYDNNATDDWIVFDKEEVFYIDDKSVIKQYQSNPEVWYIVDGKEPKRVNAKTILVCSPRKDHYRNFDKYIGTTIRYMPVWTWEEINICRNKIFNNLKESMVEELFYQWGGIPRFVLEKVYDKSQQKSLQNAIDTCDERLLNYIGESDHVSDMSHKLLHIYTNAPIEDIEDENVESGEDVEDDEKIEESIDAIVAPDKLFQITIAKNHPIKLNGLKKLIDKLGGKSGIGDIYFYFVLPKNLYMNYRTQPFHTSKKSVVKAKPHWVKDRVKQYALEIDLSSYAKITV
;
A
#
# COMPACT_ATOMS: atom_id res chain seq x y z
N MET A 1 24.05 -6.79 -8.20
CA MET A 1 23.82 -8.17 -8.65
C MET A 1 23.08 -8.12 -9.99
N ALA A 2 23.49 -8.90 -10.98
CA ALA A 2 22.75 -9.01 -12.25
C ALA A 2 21.43 -9.76 -12.00
N THR A 3 20.35 -9.37 -12.67
CA THR A 3 19.05 -10.05 -12.55
C THR A 3 19.03 -11.35 -13.34
N TYR A 4 18.19 -12.31 -12.95
CA TYR A 4 18.02 -13.61 -13.65
C TYR A 4 17.85 -13.44 -15.17
N GLU A 5 16.93 -12.58 -15.59
CA GLU A 5 16.68 -12.27 -17.01
C GLU A 5 17.92 -11.75 -17.74
N ARG A 6 18.77 -10.96 -17.07
CA ARG A 6 20.03 -10.50 -17.67
C ARG A 6 21.00 -11.65 -17.90
N ILE A 7 21.09 -12.59 -16.96
CA ILE A 7 21.96 -13.77 -17.08
C ILE A 7 21.46 -14.68 -18.20
N GLU A 8 20.15 -14.90 -18.34
CA GLU A 8 19.57 -15.65 -19.46
C GLU A 8 19.87 -15.01 -20.82
N ILE A 9 19.64 -13.70 -20.95
CA ILE A 9 19.92 -12.96 -22.19
C ILE A 9 21.42 -13.02 -22.53
N GLU A 10 22.30 -12.90 -21.55
CA GLU A 10 23.74 -13.00 -21.74
C GLU A 10 24.16 -14.42 -22.15
N LEU A 11 23.55 -15.45 -21.55
CA LEU A 11 23.81 -16.85 -21.87
C LEU A 11 23.40 -17.18 -23.31
N GLU A 12 22.23 -16.71 -23.75
CA GLU A 12 21.75 -16.95 -25.11
C GLU A 12 22.62 -16.29 -26.17
N LYS A 13 23.11 -15.07 -25.90
CA LYS A 13 24.11 -14.41 -26.75
C LYS A 13 25.42 -15.19 -26.80
N ALA A 14 25.95 -15.59 -25.64
CA ALA A 14 27.20 -16.35 -25.58
C ALA A 14 27.11 -17.70 -26.30
N ARG A 15 25.95 -18.37 -26.25
CA ARG A 15 25.68 -19.59 -27.04
C ARG A 15 25.73 -19.31 -28.54
N GLY A 16 25.07 -18.24 -29.00
CA GLY A 16 25.12 -17.86 -30.41
C GLY A 16 26.53 -17.51 -30.89
N ASP A 17 27.33 -16.83 -30.08
CA ASP A 17 28.72 -16.52 -30.40
C ASP A 17 29.63 -17.76 -30.38
N TYR A 18 29.38 -18.70 -29.47
CA TYR A 18 30.04 -20.01 -29.45
C TYR A 18 29.74 -20.81 -30.72
N GLU A 19 28.46 -20.95 -31.10
CA GLU A 19 28.05 -21.66 -32.32
C GLU A 19 28.67 -21.04 -33.57
N LYS A 20 28.75 -19.71 -33.63
CA LYS A 20 29.42 -19.00 -34.71
C LYS A 20 30.92 -19.28 -34.74
N ALA A 21 31.59 -19.26 -33.59
CA ALA A 21 33.02 -19.57 -33.49
C ALA A 21 33.33 -21.03 -33.86
N GLU A 22 32.48 -21.96 -33.43
CA GLU A 22 32.56 -23.38 -33.78
C GLU A 22 32.38 -23.58 -35.28
N LYS A 23 31.36 -22.96 -35.89
CA LYS A 23 31.14 -23.03 -37.33
C LYS A 23 32.29 -22.44 -38.13
N ASN A 24 32.88 -21.33 -37.68
CA ASN A 24 34.04 -20.74 -38.34
C ASN A 24 35.26 -21.68 -38.29
N LEU A 25 35.53 -22.29 -37.14
CA LEU A 25 36.60 -23.27 -36.99
C LEU A 25 36.36 -24.50 -37.88
N GLN A 26 35.15 -25.04 -37.89
CA GLN A 26 34.78 -26.18 -38.73
C GLN A 26 34.94 -25.84 -40.23
N THR A 27 34.48 -24.66 -40.65
CA THR A 27 34.62 -24.18 -42.03
C THR A 27 36.09 -24.05 -42.42
N PHE A 28 36.93 -23.55 -41.52
CA PHE A 28 38.37 -23.50 -41.74
C PHE A 28 38.97 -24.91 -41.90
N GLU A 29 38.61 -25.88 -41.05
CA GLU A 29 39.20 -27.23 -41.04
C GLU A 29 38.73 -28.15 -42.17
N GLU A 30 37.47 -28.01 -42.59
CA GLU A 30 36.79 -28.83 -43.59
C GLU A 30 36.72 -28.17 -44.97
N GLY A 31 36.96 -26.86 -45.05
CA GLY A 31 36.94 -26.10 -46.29
C GLY A 31 37.96 -26.60 -47.32
N GLU A 32 37.62 -26.46 -48.61
CA GLU A 32 38.48 -26.89 -49.73
C GLU A 32 39.73 -26.01 -49.94
N ASP A 33 39.84 -24.90 -49.23
CA ASP A 33 40.90 -23.90 -49.36
C ASP A 33 41.96 -24.01 -48.24
N ASP A 34 41.94 -23.08 -47.28
CA ASP A 34 43.01 -22.87 -46.29
C ASP A 34 43.27 -24.06 -45.35
N GLY A 35 42.24 -24.76 -44.87
CA GLY A 35 42.41 -25.95 -44.03
C GLY A 35 42.97 -27.16 -44.77
N LYS A 36 42.56 -27.35 -46.02
CA LYS A 36 43.13 -28.38 -46.90
C LYS A 36 44.59 -28.06 -47.20
N TRP A 37 44.88 -26.80 -47.52
CA TRP A 37 46.24 -26.32 -47.75
C TRP A 37 47.14 -26.47 -46.52
N LEU A 38 46.63 -26.16 -45.32
CA LEU A 38 47.33 -26.37 -44.06
C LEU A 38 47.70 -27.85 -43.85
N LYS A 39 46.78 -28.78 -44.14
CA LYS A 39 47.05 -30.24 -44.08
C LYS A 39 48.12 -30.66 -45.09
N GLU A 40 48.09 -30.12 -46.30
CA GLU A 40 49.09 -30.40 -47.35
C GLU A 40 50.48 -29.86 -46.98
N LEU A 41 50.56 -28.63 -46.47
CA LEU A 41 51.82 -28.04 -46.00
C LEU A 41 52.42 -28.84 -44.84
N ARG A 42 51.62 -29.27 -43.87
CA ARG A 42 52.05 -30.16 -42.77
C ARG A 42 52.63 -31.47 -43.29
N ASN A 43 52.05 -32.04 -44.34
CA ASN A 43 52.56 -33.25 -44.99
C ASN A 43 53.87 -33.01 -45.76
N LYS A 44 54.04 -31.86 -46.41
CA LYS A 44 55.29 -31.46 -47.10
C LYS A 44 56.45 -31.27 -46.11
N VAL A 45 56.20 -30.65 -44.95
CA VAL A 45 57.19 -30.54 -43.86
C VAL A 45 57.68 -31.91 -43.43
N ARG A 46 56.77 -32.88 -43.21
CA ARG A 46 57.12 -34.26 -42.82
C ARG A 46 57.99 -34.98 -43.85
N ARG A 47 57.90 -34.60 -45.13
CA ARG A 47 58.68 -35.17 -46.24
C ARG A 47 59.98 -34.39 -46.54
N SER A 48 60.31 -33.39 -45.72
CA SER A 48 61.48 -32.51 -45.91
C SER A 48 61.54 -31.81 -47.27
N ASN A 49 60.39 -31.58 -47.91
CA ASN A 49 60.28 -31.01 -49.25
C ASN A 49 59.35 -29.77 -49.22
N ILE A 50 59.85 -28.68 -48.64
CA ILE A 50 59.11 -27.43 -48.46
C ILE A 50 59.99 -26.22 -48.75
N SER A 51 59.47 -25.26 -49.52
CA SER A 51 60.14 -23.99 -49.84
C SER A 51 60.02 -22.98 -48.69
N GLU A 52 60.88 -21.94 -48.68
CA GLU A 52 60.80 -20.86 -47.68
C GLU A 52 59.48 -20.09 -47.74
N GLU A 53 58.87 -19.93 -48.92
CA GLU A 53 57.57 -19.28 -49.07
C GLU A 53 56.44 -20.12 -48.47
N GLU A 54 56.46 -21.43 -48.69
CA GLU A 54 55.49 -22.37 -48.09
C GLU A 54 55.62 -22.46 -46.57
N LYS A 55 56.84 -22.32 -46.02
CA LYS A 55 57.04 -22.22 -44.56
C LYS A 55 56.37 -20.97 -43.97
N ARG A 56 56.45 -19.83 -44.66
CA ARG A 56 55.77 -18.59 -44.22
C ARG A 56 54.25 -18.75 -44.23
N GLN A 57 53.71 -19.38 -45.27
CA GLN A 57 52.27 -19.66 -45.37
C GLN A 57 51.81 -20.65 -44.28
N LEU A 58 52.61 -21.67 -43.96
CA LEU A 58 52.32 -22.61 -42.87
C LEU A 58 52.16 -21.87 -41.53
N VAL A 59 53.12 -21.01 -41.17
CA VAL A 59 53.08 -20.24 -39.92
C VAL A 59 51.82 -19.38 -39.86
N ARG A 60 51.51 -18.66 -40.94
CA ARG A 60 50.30 -17.83 -41.03
C ARG A 60 49.01 -18.63 -40.79
N LEU A 61 48.86 -19.78 -41.44
CA LEU A 61 47.68 -20.63 -41.32
C LEU A 61 47.57 -21.30 -39.94
N GLU A 62 48.70 -21.62 -39.30
CA GLU A 62 48.71 -22.12 -37.92
C GLU A 62 48.29 -21.06 -36.91
N GLU A 63 48.77 -19.82 -37.05
CA GLU A 63 48.34 -18.68 -36.23
C GLU A 63 46.83 -18.38 -36.42
N GLU A 64 46.32 -18.52 -37.64
CA GLU A 64 44.90 -18.31 -37.93
C GLU A 64 44.03 -19.39 -37.28
N LYS A 65 44.44 -20.66 -37.39
CA LYS A 65 43.77 -21.76 -36.70
C LYS A 65 43.78 -21.57 -35.19
N GLU A 66 44.92 -21.21 -34.60
CA GLU A 66 45.04 -20.97 -33.16
C GLU A 66 44.11 -19.82 -32.69
N LYS A 67 43.97 -18.75 -33.49
CA LYS A 67 43.01 -17.67 -33.21
C LYS A 67 41.56 -18.16 -33.21
N LEU A 68 41.19 -19.05 -34.12
CA LEU A 68 39.84 -19.64 -34.16
C LEU A 68 39.59 -20.55 -32.96
N GLU A 69 40.57 -21.41 -32.61
CA GLU A 69 40.49 -22.31 -31.44
C GLU A 69 40.39 -21.52 -30.13
N THR A 70 41.22 -20.49 -29.94
CA THR A 70 41.19 -19.63 -28.76
C THR A 70 39.89 -18.84 -28.65
N THR A 71 39.34 -18.38 -29.79
CA THR A 71 38.03 -17.70 -29.82
C THR A 71 36.90 -18.65 -29.41
N LYS A 72 36.88 -19.88 -29.94
CA LYS A 72 35.90 -20.91 -29.55
C LYS A 72 36.01 -21.21 -28.05
N MET A 73 37.23 -21.47 -27.56
CA MET A 73 37.48 -21.80 -26.16
C MET A 73 37.08 -20.68 -25.20
N LYS A 74 37.28 -19.42 -25.59
CA LYS A 74 36.84 -18.25 -24.83
C LYS A 74 35.31 -18.22 -24.66
N TRP A 75 34.57 -18.44 -25.74
CA TRP A 75 33.11 -18.44 -25.69
C TRP A 75 32.57 -19.66 -24.93
N ASP A 76 33.22 -20.82 -25.05
CA ASP A 76 32.90 -22.03 -24.30
C ASP A 76 33.00 -21.80 -22.78
N ASP A 77 34.14 -21.25 -22.32
CA ASP A 77 34.36 -20.90 -20.92
C ASP A 77 33.33 -19.86 -20.42
N GLN A 78 32.96 -18.89 -21.27
CA GLN A 78 31.93 -17.92 -20.95
C GLN A 78 30.53 -18.55 -20.80
N VAL A 79 30.17 -19.49 -21.68
CA VAL A 79 28.92 -20.24 -21.59
C VAL A 79 28.89 -21.07 -20.31
N ILE A 80 29.96 -21.79 -19.98
CA ILE A 80 30.07 -22.60 -18.76
C ILE A 80 29.89 -21.72 -17.51
N LYS A 81 30.58 -20.57 -17.46
CA LYS A 81 30.48 -19.63 -16.32
C LYS A 81 29.06 -19.08 -16.15
N LEU A 82 28.38 -18.74 -17.24
CA LEU A 82 27.01 -18.22 -17.18
C LEU A 82 26.01 -19.31 -16.77
N GLN A 83 26.20 -20.55 -17.23
CA GLN A 83 25.41 -21.70 -16.79
C GLN A 83 25.57 -21.97 -15.29
N ALA A 84 26.81 -21.96 -14.78
CA ALA A 84 27.08 -22.16 -13.36
C ALA A 84 26.38 -21.10 -12.48
N LYS A 85 26.44 -19.82 -12.88
CA LYS A 85 25.74 -18.74 -12.19
C LYS A 85 24.22 -18.91 -12.18
N LEU A 86 23.64 -19.42 -13.28
CA LEU A 86 22.21 -19.67 -13.37
C LEU A 86 21.78 -20.79 -12.40
N VAL A 87 22.58 -21.84 -12.30
CA VAL A 87 22.37 -22.95 -11.35
C VAL A 87 22.47 -22.46 -9.91
N GLU A 88 23.49 -21.67 -9.55
CA GLU A 88 23.63 -21.08 -8.22
C GLU A 88 22.40 -20.24 -7.85
N PHE A 89 21.96 -19.37 -8.76
CA PHE A 89 20.80 -18.52 -8.54
C PHE A 89 19.49 -19.32 -8.36
N ASN A 90 19.32 -20.42 -9.10
CA ASN A 90 18.16 -21.30 -8.95
C ASN A 90 18.21 -22.06 -7.61
N ASN A 91 19.38 -22.56 -7.21
CA ASN A 91 19.55 -23.23 -5.90
C ASN A 91 19.26 -22.27 -4.73
N GLU A 92 19.73 -21.02 -4.81
CA GLU A 92 19.42 -19.99 -3.80
C GLU A 92 17.91 -19.71 -3.73
N LYS A 93 17.23 -19.64 -4.89
CA LYS A 93 15.77 -19.48 -4.94
C LYS A 93 15.02 -20.66 -4.35
N GLU A 94 15.44 -21.89 -4.63
CA GLU A 94 14.83 -23.09 -4.05
C GLU A 94 15.01 -23.14 -2.53
N GLN A 95 16.22 -22.88 -2.04
CA GLN A 95 16.47 -22.81 -0.60
C GLN A 95 15.65 -21.71 0.09
N ASP A 96 15.47 -20.55 -0.54
CA ASP A 96 14.63 -19.49 0.00
C ASP A 96 13.14 -19.88 0.02
N LYS A 97 12.65 -20.54 -1.04
CA LYS A 97 11.28 -21.09 -1.09
C LYS A 97 11.03 -22.10 0.02
N ASP A 98 11.95 -23.05 0.22
CA ASP A 98 11.86 -24.05 1.29
C ASP A 98 11.84 -23.39 2.66
N ARG A 99 12.72 -22.41 2.89
CA ARG A 99 12.78 -21.68 4.15
C ARG A 99 11.50 -20.90 4.43
N ARG A 100 10.93 -20.22 3.43
CA ARG A 100 9.64 -19.52 3.54
C ARG A 100 8.52 -20.49 3.88
N SER A 101 8.45 -21.63 3.20
CA SER A 101 7.46 -22.67 3.46
C SER A 101 7.53 -23.20 4.91
N VAL A 102 8.73 -23.47 5.41
CA VAL A 102 8.95 -23.92 6.81
C VAL A 102 8.49 -22.85 7.81
N ASN A 103 8.85 -21.58 7.58
CA ASN A 103 8.46 -20.48 8.46
C ASN A 103 6.95 -20.24 8.45
N LEU A 104 6.32 -20.33 7.27
CA LEU A 104 4.88 -20.17 7.11
C LEU A 104 4.11 -21.27 7.83
N ASN A 105 4.56 -22.53 7.73
CA ASN A 105 3.99 -23.66 8.48
C ASN A 105 4.12 -23.46 9.99
N LYS A 106 5.29 -23.00 10.46
CA LYS A 106 5.49 -22.64 11.87
C LYS A 106 4.54 -21.53 12.31
N PHE A 107 4.36 -20.49 11.49
CA PHE A 107 3.40 -19.42 11.74
C PHE A 107 1.97 -19.96 11.88
N TRP A 108 1.48 -20.74 10.93
CA TRP A 108 0.10 -21.22 10.94
C TRP A 108 -0.21 -22.10 12.16
N LYS A 109 0.74 -22.97 12.53
CA LYS A 109 0.62 -23.76 13.76
C LYS A 109 0.57 -22.87 15.00
N ASN A 110 1.50 -21.94 15.12
CA ASN A 110 1.62 -21.06 16.28
C ASN A 110 0.46 -20.06 16.40
N LEU A 111 -0.16 -19.67 15.29
CA LEU A 111 -1.34 -18.81 15.28
C LEU A 111 -2.55 -19.50 15.91
N LYS A 112 -2.75 -20.80 15.64
CA LYS A 112 -3.85 -21.60 16.21
C LYS A 112 -3.74 -21.79 17.72
N ASP A 113 -2.50 -21.88 18.21
CA ASP A 113 -2.21 -22.03 19.65
C ASP A 113 -2.15 -20.69 20.40
N ALA A 114 -2.10 -19.56 19.68
CA ALA A 114 -2.01 -18.24 20.25
C ALA A 114 -3.30 -17.86 21.01
N LYS A 115 -3.15 -16.99 22.01
CA LYS A 115 -4.28 -16.43 22.77
C LYS A 115 -4.13 -14.93 22.89
N ILE A 116 -5.26 -14.24 22.87
CA ILE A 116 -5.30 -12.81 23.14
C ILE A 116 -5.14 -12.60 24.66
N THR A 117 -4.15 -11.80 25.05
CA THR A 117 -3.85 -11.51 26.45
C THR A 117 -4.88 -10.56 27.07
N VAL A 118 -5.24 -10.83 28.32
CA VAL A 118 -6.14 -10.00 29.13
C VAL A 118 -5.49 -9.79 30.51
N PRO A 119 -5.35 -8.54 31.00
CA PRO A 119 -5.67 -7.28 30.32
C PRO A 119 -4.67 -6.94 29.20
N GLY A 120 -5.09 -6.12 28.23
CA GLY A 120 -4.19 -5.52 27.23
C GLY A 120 -4.51 -5.83 25.76
N ASN A 121 -5.36 -6.83 25.45
CA ASN A 121 -5.81 -7.13 24.09
C ASN A 121 -4.67 -7.38 23.07
N PHE A 122 -3.55 -8.02 23.47
CA PHE A 122 -2.48 -8.34 22.52
C PHE A 122 -2.56 -9.80 22.06
N LEU A 123 -2.48 -10.02 20.75
CA LEU A 123 -2.24 -11.33 20.15
C LEU A 123 -0.73 -11.49 19.93
N GLN A 124 -0.09 -12.31 20.76
CA GLN A 124 1.34 -12.58 20.68
C GLN A 124 1.58 -14.02 20.22
N LEU A 125 2.39 -14.19 19.18
CA LEU A 125 2.74 -15.51 18.65
C LEU A 125 3.84 -16.17 19.52
N PRO A 126 3.71 -17.47 19.83
CA PRO A 126 4.72 -18.18 20.61
C PRO A 126 6.04 -18.35 19.85
N GLY A 127 7.12 -18.55 20.60
CA GLY A 127 8.44 -18.91 20.05
C GLY A 127 9.06 -17.85 19.12
N ASN A 128 8.73 -16.56 19.36
CA ASN A 128 9.16 -15.41 18.56
C ASN A 128 8.86 -15.59 17.06
N THR A 129 7.68 -16.14 16.77
CA THR A 129 7.23 -16.37 15.40
C THR A 129 6.65 -15.10 14.84
N HIS A 130 6.95 -14.81 13.57
CA HIS A 130 6.47 -13.63 12.88
C HIS A 130 5.20 -13.96 12.08
N PHE A 131 4.32 -12.98 11.91
CA PHE A 131 3.13 -13.15 11.06
C PHE A 131 3.52 -13.50 9.63
N LEU A 132 2.76 -14.39 8.99
CA LEU A 132 3.04 -14.98 7.67
C LEU A 132 4.40 -15.71 7.54
N GLY A 133 5.13 -15.92 8.64
CA GLY A 133 6.49 -16.48 8.59
C GLY A 133 7.56 -15.51 8.07
N GLU A 134 7.22 -14.22 7.94
CA GLU A 134 8.08 -13.20 7.34
C GLU A 134 8.87 -12.41 8.41
N PRO A 135 10.21 -12.35 8.37
CA PRO A 135 11.00 -11.75 9.45
C PRO A 135 10.73 -10.26 9.73
N LEU A 136 10.21 -9.53 8.74
CA LEU A 136 9.89 -8.11 8.87
C LEU A 136 8.49 -7.87 9.46
N GLU A 137 7.64 -8.89 9.48
CA GLU A 137 6.32 -8.81 10.07
C GLU A 137 6.39 -8.87 11.60
N PRO A 138 5.39 -8.33 12.32
CA PRO A 138 5.43 -8.32 13.78
C PRO A 138 5.36 -9.74 14.36
N THR A 139 5.71 -9.88 15.64
CA THR A 139 5.44 -11.10 16.43
C THR A 139 4.24 -10.94 17.37
N THR A 140 3.82 -9.69 17.57
CA THR A 140 2.72 -9.29 18.46
C THR A 140 1.90 -8.19 17.80
N ILE A 141 0.58 -8.29 17.84
CA ILE A 141 -0.34 -7.24 17.39
C ILE A 141 -1.27 -6.81 18.51
N TYR A 142 -1.61 -5.52 18.56
CA TYR A 142 -2.63 -4.98 19.44
C TYR A 142 -4.01 -5.08 18.79
N ILE A 143 -4.96 -5.72 19.47
CA ILE A 143 -6.33 -5.92 18.97
C ILE A 143 -7.19 -4.75 19.44
N ARG A 144 -7.43 -3.84 18.50
CA ARG A 144 -8.25 -2.63 18.69
C ARG A 144 -9.72 -2.98 18.86
N ARG A 145 -10.49 -2.10 19.50
CA ARG A 145 -11.96 -2.24 19.56
C ARG A 145 -12.57 -2.31 18.16
N CYS A 146 -12.16 -1.40 17.26
CA CYS A 146 -12.66 -1.38 15.88
C CYS A 146 -12.32 -2.66 15.09
N TYR A 147 -11.32 -3.44 15.48
CA TYR A 147 -11.05 -4.73 14.85
C TYR A 147 -12.13 -5.74 15.19
N ARG A 148 -12.68 -5.70 16.40
CA ARG A 148 -13.78 -6.57 16.81
C ARG A 148 -15.06 -6.18 16.05
N ASP A 149 -15.37 -4.89 16.02
CA ASP A 149 -16.55 -4.37 15.30
C ASP A 149 -16.49 -4.69 13.79
N LEU A 150 -15.32 -4.51 13.16
CA LEU A 150 -15.10 -4.85 11.75
C LEU A 150 -15.13 -6.36 11.51
N ALA A 151 -14.65 -7.17 12.46
CA ALA A 151 -14.77 -8.62 12.37
C ALA A 151 -16.24 -9.04 12.43
N ASP A 152 -17.06 -8.50 13.32
CA ASP A 152 -18.48 -8.84 13.40
C ASP A 152 -19.21 -8.58 12.07
N ILE A 153 -18.90 -7.44 11.43
CA ILE A 153 -19.39 -7.13 10.09
C ILE A 153 -18.86 -8.14 9.07
N ALA A 154 -17.57 -8.47 9.12
CA ALA A 154 -16.97 -9.46 8.24
C ALA A 154 -17.63 -10.84 8.39
N PHE A 155 -17.98 -11.28 9.60
CA PHE A 155 -18.62 -12.57 9.87
C PHE A 155 -20.12 -12.61 9.59
N ASN A 156 -20.75 -11.46 9.31
CA ASN A 156 -22.14 -11.42 8.85
C ASN A 156 -22.30 -12.22 7.53
N ARG A 157 -23.20 -13.21 7.54
CA ARG A 157 -23.45 -14.13 6.41
C ARG A 157 -24.07 -13.42 5.20
N GLU A 158 -24.79 -12.33 5.42
CA GLU A 158 -25.40 -11.52 4.35
C GLU A 158 -24.35 -10.70 3.57
N ILE A 159 -23.17 -10.48 4.15
CA ILE A 159 -22.11 -9.69 3.54
C ILE A 159 -21.17 -10.61 2.76
N GLN A 160 -21.37 -10.73 1.45
CA GLN A 160 -20.46 -11.52 0.62
C GLN A 160 -19.15 -10.77 0.30
N ARG A 161 -19.21 -9.45 0.17
CA ARG A 161 -18.08 -8.60 -0.25
C ARG A 161 -17.94 -7.43 0.70
N LEU A 162 -16.79 -7.30 1.33
CA LEU A 162 -16.50 -6.25 2.29
C LEU A 162 -15.21 -5.53 1.90
N ARG A 163 -15.27 -4.21 1.74
CA ARG A 163 -14.10 -3.34 1.61
C ARG A 163 -13.86 -2.60 2.92
N ILE A 164 -12.64 -2.65 3.41
CA ILE A 164 -12.17 -1.89 4.57
C ILE A 164 -11.05 -0.97 4.11
N THR A 165 -11.31 0.33 4.19
CA THR A 165 -10.36 1.38 3.82
C THR A 165 -10.03 2.29 5.01
N GLY A 166 -9.06 3.18 4.84
CA GLY A 166 -8.66 4.17 5.83
C GLY A 166 -7.21 4.60 5.64
N ASN A 167 -6.76 5.60 6.40
CA ASN A 167 -5.44 6.23 6.22
C ASN A 167 -4.29 5.20 6.17
N PRO A 168 -3.30 5.36 5.29
CA PRO A 168 -2.11 4.50 5.26
C PRO A 168 -1.43 4.43 6.64
N GLY A 169 -1.09 3.22 7.11
CA GLY A 169 -0.37 3.04 8.38
C GLY A 169 -1.21 2.93 9.65
N ILE A 170 -2.55 2.87 9.56
CA ILE A 170 -3.46 2.70 10.73
C ILE A 170 -3.66 1.25 11.21
N GLY A 171 -2.99 0.27 10.60
CA GLY A 171 -3.11 -1.15 10.98
C GLY A 171 -4.15 -1.95 10.20
N LYS A 172 -4.41 -1.59 8.94
CA LYS A 172 -5.28 -2.35 8.02
C LYS A 172 -4.78 -3.80 7.80
N THR A 173 -3.53 -3.98 7.41
CA THR A 173 -2.88 -5.29 7.28
C THR A 173 -2.92 -6.09 8.59
N LEU A 174 -2.72 -5.43 9.74
CA LEU A 174 -2.82 -6.07 11.05
C LEU A 174 -4.23 -6.59 11.35
N PHE A 175 -5.27 -5.91 10.88
CA PHE A 175 -6.63 -6.43 10.93
C PHE A 175 -6.80 -7.68 10.05
N GLY A 176 -6.14 -7.73 8.88
CA GLY A 176 -6.03 -8.95 8.07
C GLY A 176 -5.46 -10.13 8.87
N TYR A 177 -4.39 -9.91 9.64
CA TYR A 177 -3.83 -10.94 10.53
C TYR A 177 -4.76 -11.35 11.66
N TYR A 178 -5.53 -10.41 12.20
CA TYR A 178 -6.57 -10.73 13.18
C TYR A 178 -7.68 -11.60 12.57
N LEU A 179 -8.09 -11.34 11.32
CA LEU A 179 -9.01 -12.21 10.59
C LEU A 179 -8.43 -13.61 10.38
N LEU A 180 -7.15 -13.73 10.01
CA LEU A 180 -6.47 -15.04 9.90
C LEU A 180 -6.58 -15.82 11.21
N TYR A 181 -6.34 -15.16 12.35
CA TYR A 181 -6.47 -15.77 13.68
C TYR A 181 -7.90 -16.26 13.96
N LEU A 182 -8.91 -15.43 13.74
CA LEU A 182 -10.32 -15.81 13.98
C LEU A 182 -10.75 -16.97 13.09
N LEU A 183 -10.39 -16.92 11.81
CA LEU A 183 -10.72 -17.95 10.83
C LEU A 183 -9.97 -19.27 11.07
N ALA A 184 -8.75 -19.20 11.60
CA ALA A 184 -8.00 -20.38 12.04
C ALA A 184 -8.73 -21.10 13.18
N ILE A 185 -9.27 -20.36 14.16
CA ILE A 185 -10.06 -20.91 15.26
C ILE A 185 -11.35 -21.56 14.75
N GLU A 186 -12.03 -20.92 13.79
CA GLU A 186 -13.23 -21.48 13.15
C GLU A 186 -12.93 -22.61 12.14
N LYS A 187 -11.66 -22.95 11.91
CA LYS A 187 -11.22 -23.95 10.93
C LYS A 187 -11.78 -23.68 9.53
N LYS A 188 -11.76 -22.41 9.13
CA LYS A 188 -12.12 -21.96 7.77
C LYS A 188 -10.92 -22.05 6.84
N THR A 189 -11.20 -22.31 5.56
CA THR A 189 -10.19 -22.24 4.50
C THR A 189 -10.07 -20.80 4.01
N ILE A 190 -8.85 -20.30 3.93
CA ILE A 190 -8.55 -18.90 3.60
C ILE A 190 -7.64 -18.87 2.37
N LEU A 191 -8.01 -18.06 1.40
CA LEU A 191 -7.15 -17.66 0.30
C LEU A 191 -6.67 -16.24 0.60
N TYR A 192 -5.39 -16.08 0.90
CA TYR A 192 -4.77 -14.79 1.21
C TYR A 192 -3.94 -14.28 0.03
N ASP A 193 -4.13 -13.02 -0.30
CA ASP A 193 -3.63 -12.43 -1.54
C ASP A 193 -3.06 -11.03 -1.30
N ASN A 194 -1.73 -10.94 -1.21
CA ASN A 194 -1.03 -9.71 -0.88
C ASN A 194 -0.50 -9.03 -2.16
N ASN A 195 -0.46 -7.70 -2.18
CA ASN A 195 0.20 -6.92 -3.22
C ASN A 195 1.73 -7.07 -3.25
N ALA A 196 2.35 -7.51 -2.15
CA ALA A 196 3.81 -7.67 -2.08
C ALA A 196 4.34 -8.89 -2.87
N THR A 197 3.49 -9.86 -3.20
CA THR A 197 3.87 -11.12 -3.85
C THR A 197 2.90 -11.49 -4.97
N ASP A 198 3.41 -12.16 -6.00
CA ASP A 198 2.58 -12.76 -7.05
C ASP A 198 1.97 -14.11 -6.60
N ASP A 199 2.53 -14.72 -5.55
CA ASP A 199 2.05 -15.97 -4.98
C ASP A 199 0.86 -15.71 -4.04
N TRP A 200 -0.15 -16.57 -4.12
CA TRP A 200 -1.23 -16.66 -3.14
C TRP A 200 -0.81 -17.58 -2.00
N ILE A 201 -1.36 -17.34 -0.81
CA ILE A 201 -1.23 -18.26 0.33
C ILE A 201 -2.57 -18.91 0.58
N VAL A 202 -2.61 -20.24 0.63
CA VAL A 202 -3.77 -20.98 1.10
C VAL A 202 -3.52 -21.43 2.52
N PHE A 203 -4.37 -20.98 3.42
CA PHE A 203 -4.47 -21.50 4.78
C PHE A 203 -5.63 -22.47 4.81
N ASP A 204 -5.33 -23.76 4.80
CA ASP A 204 -6.33 -24.80 5.01
C ASP A 204 -6.40 -25.17 6.50
N LYS A 205 -7.39 -25.99 6.87
CA LYS A 205 -7.69 -26.39 8.24
C LYS A 205 -6.46 -26.88 9.01
N GLU A 206 -5.57 -27.58 8.33
CA GLU A 206 -4.36 -28.17 8.93
C GLU A 206 -3.09 -27.56 8.33
N GLU A 207 -3.04 -27.44 7.02
CA GLU A 207 -1.83 -27.07 6.26
C GLU A 207 -1.86 -25.61 5.78
N VAL A 208 -0.67 -25.12 5.41
CA VAL A 208 -0.51 -23.83 4.75
C VAL A 208 0.56 -23.93 3.66
N PHE A 209 0.28 -23.35 2.51
CA PHE A 209 1.19 -23.43 1.36
C PHE A 209 0.97 -22.27 0.37
N TYR A 210 2.00 -22.00 -0.42
CA TYR A 210 1.95 -21.05 -1.52
C TYR A 210 1.38 -21.70 -2.79
N ILE A 211 0.65 -20.93 -3.59
CA ILE A 211 0.16 -21.34 -4.91
C ILE A 211 0.43 -20.21 -5.90
N ASP A 212 1.03 -20.53 -7.04
CA ASP A 212 1.22 -19.64 -8.20
C ASP A 212 0.34 -20.05 -9.41
N ASP A 213 -0.18 -21.28 -9.42
CA ASP A 213 -1.06 -21.78 -10.47
C ASP A 213 -2.47 -21.17 -10.44
N LYS A 214 -2.72 -20.27 -11.40
CA LYS A 214 -4.00 -19.58 -11.60
C LYS A 214 -5.19 -20.54 -11.80
N SER A 215 -4.98 -21.76 -12.31
CA SER A 215 -6.04 -22.75 -12.51
C SER A 215 -6.55 -23.30 -11.18
N VAL A 216 -5.64 -23.56 -10.24
CA VAL A 216 -5.95 -24.02 -8.87
C VAL A 216 -6.61 -22.88 -8.08
N ILE A 217 -6.09 -21.67 -8.20
CA ILE A 217 -6.67 -20.47 -7.53
C ILE A 217 -8.13 -20.25 -7.92
N LYS A 218 -8.50 -20.48 -9.19
CA LYS A 218 -9.90 -20.36 -9.63
C LYS A 218 -10.84 -21.31 -8.88
N GLN A 219 -10.36 -22.48 -8.47
CA GLN A 219 -11.17 -23.44 -7.71
C GLN A 219 -11.52 -22.87 -6.32
N TYR A 220 -10.53 -22.33 -5.61
CA TYR A 220 -10.73 -21.65 -4.32
C TYR A 220 -11.63 -20.42 -4.45
N GLN A 221 -11.40 -19.58 -5.46
CA GLN A 221 -12.20 -18.38 -5.73
C GLN A 221 -13.67 -18.71 -6.05
N SER A 222 -13.93 -19.87 -6.65
CA SER A 222 -15.30 -20.29 -7.01
C SER A 222 -16.07 -20.89 -5.84
N ASN A 223 -15.40 -21.21 -4.73
CA ASN A 223 -16.01 -21.83 -3.56
C ASN A 223 -16.53 -20.78 -2.55
N PRO A 224 -17.85 -20.71 -2.28
CA PRO A 224 -18.42 -19.73 -1.35
C PRO A 224 -17.99 -19.93 0.11
N GLU A 225 -17.52 -21.12 0.50
CA GLU A 225 -17.04 -21.40 1.86
C GLU A 225 -15.61 -20.89 2.12
N VAL A 226 -14.89 -20.49 1.05
CA VAL A 226 -13.54 -19.94 1.15
C VAL A 226 -13.61 -18.46 1.47
N TRP A 227 -12.74 -18.04 2.40
CA TRP A 227 -12.52 -16.64 2.73
C TRP A 227 -11.38 -16.08 1.90
N TYR A 228 -11.69 -15.18 0.98
CA TYR A 228 -10.70 -14.54 0.13
C TYR A 228 -10.32 -13.18 0.73
N ILE A 229 -9.15 -13.12 1.37
CA ILE A 229 -8.62 -11.90 1.98
C ILE A 229 -7.59 -11.30 1.03
N VAL A 230 -7.81 -10.06 0.61
CA VAL A 230 -6.94 -9.35 -0.33
C VAL A 230 -6.38 -8.10 0.32
N ASP A 231 -5.06 -7.97 0.35
CA ASP A 231 -4.36 -6.81 0.91
C ASP A 231 -3.68 -6.00 -0.19
N GLY A 232 -4.13 -4.74 -0.34
CA GLY A 232 -3.41 -3.73 -1.12
C GLY A 232 -3.47 -3.89 -2.64
N LYS A 233 -4.33 -4.75 -3.20
CA LYS A 233 -4.56 -4.87 -4.65
C LYS A 233 -6.02 -5.15 -5.00
N GLU A 234 -6.38 -4.89 -6.26
CA GLU A 234 -7.77 -5.04 -6.72
C GLU A 234 -8.18 -6.51 -6.89
N PRO A 235 -9.22 -6.98 -6.17
CA PRO A 235 -9.71 -8.35 -6.27
C PRO A 235 -10.59 -8.57 -7.51
N LYS A 236 -10.56 -9.79 -8.03
CA LYS A 236 -11.48 -10.22 -9.10
C LYS A 236 -12.88 -10.49 -8.55
N ARG A 237 -13.89 -10.40 -9.42
CA ARG A 237 -15.25 -10.84 -9.07
C ARG A 237 -15.28 -12.37 -8.93
N VAL A 238 -15.48 -12.84 -7.71
CA VAL A 238 -15.47 -14.26 -7.36
C VAL A 238 -16.66 -14.62 -6.45
N ASN A 239 -16.88 -15.92 -6.24
CA ASN A 239 -17.96 -16.44 -5.40
C ASN A 239 -17.56 -16.55 -3.93
N ALA A 240 -16.27 -16.77 -3.66
CA ALA A 240 -15.68 -16.75 -2.33
C ALA A 240 -16.01 -15.45 -1.58
N LYS A 241 -16.18 -15.55 -0.27
CA LYS A 241 -16.44 -14.39 0.59
C LYS A 241 -15.21 -13.50 0.59
N THR A 242 -15.34 -12.30 0.02
CA THR A 242 -14.17 -11.45 -0.29
C THR A 242 -14.06 -10.31 0.71
N ILE A 243 -12.91 -10.20 1.36
CA ILE A 243 -12.55 -9.07 2.23
C ILE A 243 -11.36 -8.36 1.62
N LEU A 244 -11.59 -7.14 1.15
CA LEU A 244 -10.57 -6.26 0.63
C LEU A 244 -10.13 -5.29 1.72
N VAL A 245 -8.85 -5.31 2.03
CA VAL A 245 -8.20 -4.36 2.92
C VAL A 245 -7.26 -3.49 2.09
N CYS A 246 -7.53 -2.18 2.00
CA CYS A 246 -6.76 -1.31 1.11
C CYS A 246 -6.62 0.11 1.63
N SER A 247 -5.60 0.85 1.18
CA SER A 247 -5.58 2.31 1.31
C SER A 247 -6.73 2.95 0.51
N PRO A 248 -7.06 4.23 0.75
CA PRO A 248 -8.09 4.94 -0.02
C PRO A 248 -7.56 5.36 -1.39
N ARG A 249 -6.96 4.42 -2.13
CA ARG A 249 -6.48 4.62 -3.50
C ARG A 249 -7.40 3.88 -4.46
N LYS A 250 -7.98 4.63 -5.39
CA LYS A 250 -9.06 4.16 -6.28
C LYS A 250 -8.66 2.98 -7.15
N ASP A 251 -7.40 2.90 -7.56
CA ASP A 251 -6.82 1.79 -8.33
C ASP A 251 -6.96 0.43 -7.61
N HIS A 252 -7.09 0.41 -6.29
CA HIS A 252 -7.19 -0.84 -5.53
C HIS A 252 -8.63 -1.37 -5.40
N TYR A 253 -9.67 -0.58 -5.71
CA TYR A 253 -11.07 -0.99 -5.47
C TYR A 253 -12.10 -0.50 -6.49
N ARG A 254 -11.70 0.25 -7.53
CA ARG A 254 -12.62 0.90 -8.47
C ARG A 254 -13.66 -0.05 -9.07
N ASN A 255 -13.26 -1.26 -9.41
CA ASN A 255 -14.16 -2.28 -9.96
C ASN A 255 -14.83 -3.09 -8.86
N PHE A 256 -14.15 -3.29 -7.72
CA PHE A 256 -14.71 -4.01 -6.58
C PHE A 256 -15.98 -3.36 -6.01
N ASP A 257 -15.98 -2.03 -5.91
CA ASP A 257 -17.13 -1.26 -5.41
C ASP A 257 -18.35 -1.34 -6.35
N LYS A 258 -18.15 -1.69 -7.63
CA LYS A 258 -19.23 -1.87 -8.60
C LYS A 258 -19.88 -3.26 -8.52
N TYR A 259 -19.27 -4.20 -7.79
CA TYR A 259 -19.84 -5.54 -7.65
C TYR A 259 -21.06 -5.49 -6.73
N ILE A 260 -22.11 -6.21 -7.13
CA ILE A 260 -23.35 -6.31 -6.35
C ILE A 260 -23.03 -6.90 -4.96
N GLY A 261 -23.60 -6.30 -3.92
CA GLY A 261 -23.43 -6.75 -2.53
C GLY A 261 -22.10 -6.33 -1.88
N THR A 262 -21.38 -5.36 -2.46
CA THR A 262 -20.19 -4.78 -1.83
C THR A 262 -20.59 -3.84 -0.70
N THR A 263 -20.12 -4.15 0.52
CA THR A 263 -20.24 -3.31 1.71
C THR A 263 -18.93 -2.56 1.94
N ILE A 264 -19.00 -1.27 2.24
CA ILE A 264 -17.81 -0.43 2.49
C ILE A 264 -17.77 -0.02 3.96
N ARG A 265 -16.60 -0.13 4.58
CA ARG A 265 -16.31 0.33 5.95
C ARG A 265 -14.99 1.09 6.00
N TYR A 266 -14.90 2.02 6.95
CA TYR A 266 -13.72 2.84 7.19
C TYR A 266 -13.13 2.49 8.55
N MET A 267 -11.82 2.31 8.60
CA MET A 267 -11.09 2.06 9.84
C MET A 267 -10.63 3.40 10.44
N PRO A 268 -10.93 3.68 11.72
CA PRO A 268 -10.51 4.90 12.39
C PRO A 268 -8.99 4.97 12.62
N VAL A 269 -8.47 6.20 12.75
CA VAL A 269 -7.16 6.47 13.35
C VAL A 269 -7.11 6.01 14.81
N TRP A 270 -5.91 5.90 15.37
CA TRP A 270 -5.74 5.44 16.75
C TRP A 270 -6.01 6.56 17.74
N THR A 271 -6.65 6.24 18.87
CA THR A 271 -6.75 7.18 19.99
C THR A 271 -5.40 7.30 20.71
N TRP A 272 -5.21 8.37 21.48
CA TRP A 272 -4.01 8.52 22.31
C TRP A 272 -3.83 7.34 23.27
N GLU A 273 -4.94 6.86 23.85
CA GLU A 273 -4.94 5.69 24.74
C GLU A 273 -4.44 4.43 24.02
N GLU A 274 -4.97 4.13 22.82
CA GLU A 274 -4.50 2.99 22.02
C GLU A 274 -3.00 3.10 21.70
N ILE A 275 -2.53 4.29 21.34
CA ILE A 275 -1.12 4.56 21.07
C ILE A 275 -0.26 4.31 22.32
N ASN A 276 -0.66 4.83 23.48
CA ASN A 276 0.14 4.70 24.69
C ASN A 276 0.14 3.26 25.23
N ILE A 277 -0.97 2.54 25.13
CA ILE A 277 -1.04 1.10 25.44
C ILE A 277 -0.05 0.32 24.56
N CYS A 278 -0.07 0.56 23.26
CA CYS A 278 0.82 -0.11 22.30
C CYS A 278 2.28 0.28 22.53
N ARG A 279 2.57 1.56 22.80
CA ARG A 279 3.91 2.05 23.17
C ARG A 279 4.45 1.29 24.36
N ASN A 280 3.69 1.21 25.45
CA ASN A 280 4.15 0.57 26.69
C ASN A 280 4.50 -0.92 26.51
N LYS A 281 3.81 -1.64 25.61
CA LYS A 281 4.02 -3.08 25.42
C LYS A 281 5.02 -3.42 24.31
N ILE A 282 4.84 -2.83 23.12
CA ILE A 282 5.56 -3.20 21.90
C ILE A 282 6.74 -2.26 21.65
N PHE A 283 6.58 -0.97 21.92
CA PHE A 283 7.60 0.06 21.68
C PHE A 283 8.09 0.68 22.99
N ASN A 284 8.37 -0.16 23.98
CA ASN A 284 8.65 0.25 25.36
C ASN A 284 9.93 1.10 25.50
N ASN A 285 10.78 1.07 24.48
CA ASN A 285 11.98 1.88 24.34
C ASN A 285 11.69 3.36 24.01
N LEU A 286 10.47 3.66 23.53
CA LEU A 286 10.08 5.02 23.17
C LEU A 286 9.58 5.81 24.38
N LYS A 287 10.05 7.05 24.49
CA LYS A 287 9.60 8.00 25.52
C LYS A 287 8.21 8.52 25.19
N GLU A 288 7.33 8.56 26.18
CA GLU A 288 5.94 9.02 26.02
C GLU A 288 5.85 10.43 25.44
N SER A 289 6.63 11.38 25.98
CA SER A 289 6.61 12.78 25.52
C SER A 289 6.95 12.95 24.03
N MET A 290 7.85 12.11 23.50
CA MET A 290 8.22 12.12 22.08
C MET A 290 7.09 11.58 21.21
N VAL A 291 6.46 10.50 21.66
CA VAL A 291 5.31 9.89 20.99
C VAL A 291 4.10 10.82 21.03
N GLU A 292 3.93 11.57 22.12
CA GLU A 292 2.89 12.58 22.28
C GLU A 292 3.05 13.73 21.29
N GLU A 293 4.26 14.28 21.15
CA GLU A 293 4.55 15.32 20.16
C GLU A 293 4.24 14.85 18.73
N LEU A 294 4.66 13.62 18.38
CA LEU A 294 4.37 13.03 17.08
C LEU A 294 2.88 12.71 16.90
N PHE A 295 2.15 12.40 17.96
CA PHE A 295 0.71 12.20 17.92
C PHE A 295 -0.02 13.49 17.53
N TYR A 296 0.37 14.63 18.10
CA TYR A 296 -0.17 15.94 17.71
C TYR A 296 0.17 16.32 16.27
N GLN A 297 1.32 15.88 15.74
CA GLN A 297 1.72 16.15 14.36
C GLN A 297 1.03 15.23 13.33
N TRP A 298 0.89 13.94 13.63
CA TRP A 298 0.45 12.90 12.69
C TRP A 298 -0.94 12.33 12.97
N GLY A 299 -1.67 12.81 13.98
CA GLY A 299 -3.09 12.52 14.18
C GLY A 299 -3.44 11.04 14.40
N GLY A 300 -2.64 10.33 15.19
CA GLY A 300 -2.94 8.94 15.57
C GLY A 300 -2.68 7.89 14.49
N ILE A 301 -1.66 8.11 13.63
CA ILE A 301 -1.19 7.10 12.67
C ILE A 301 0.05 6.37 13.25
N PRO A 302 -0.08 5.12 13.76
CA PRO A 302 1.00 4.41 14.44
C PRO A 302 2.28 4.25 13.63
N ARG A 303 2.17 4.11 12.31
CA ARG A 303 3.35 4.03 11.43
C ARG A 303 4.30 5.22 11.64
N PHE A 304 3.77 6.43 11.80
CA PHE A 304 4.59 7.63 11.99
C PHE A 304 4.81 7.96 13.47
N VAL A 305 3.84 7.63 14.32
CA VAL A 305 3.85 7.93 15.77
C VAL A 305 4.68 6.93 16.59
N LEU A 306 4.82 5.68 16.13
CA LEU A 306 5.51 4.58 16.85
C LEU A 306 6.62 3.93 16.01
N GLU A 307 6.30 3.43 14.82
CA GLU A 307 7.23 2.62 14.01
C GLU A 307 8.40 3.45 13.45
N LYS A 308 8.09 4.64 12.92
CA LYS A 308 9.05 5.50 12.19
C LYS A 308 9.54 6.69 12.99
N VAL A 309 9.50 6.62 14.30
CA VAL A 309 9.88 7.73 15.20
C VAL A 309 11.29 8.26 14.91
N TYR A 310 12.25 7.36 14.66
CA TYR A 310 13.64 7.73 14.38
C TYR A 310 13.97 7.89 12.87
N ASP A 311 13.01 7.64 11.98
CA ASP A 311 13.22 7.77 10.54
C ASP A 311 13.03 9.23 10.10
N LYS A 312 14.13 9.98 10.10
CA LYS A 312 14.15 11.41 9.71
C LYS A 312 13.58 11.66 8.32
N SER A 313 13.76 10.74 7.37
CA SER A 313 13.25 10.90 6.00
C SER A 313 11.73 10.84 5.99
N GLN A 314 11.17 9.86 6.68
CA GLN A 314 9.73 9.66 6.77
C GLN A 314 9.06 10.76 7.60
N GLN A 315 9.70 11.22 8.68
CA GLN A 315 9.22 12.36 9.47
C GLN A 315 9.22 13.65 8.65
N LYS A 316 10.28 13.92 7.88
CA LYS A 316 10.33 15.08 6.96
C LYS A 316 9.27 15.01 5.85
N SER A 317 8.73 13.83 5.58
CA SER A 317 7.72 13.66 4.53
C SER A 317 6.39 14.34 4.84
N LEU A 318 6.09 14.63 6.12
CA LEU A 318 4.98 15.50 6.50
C LEU A 318 5.25 16.94 6.06
N GLN A 319 6.43 17.47 6.41
CA GLN A 319 6.83 18.81 6.02
C GLN A 319 6.83 18.96 4.49
N ASN A 320 7.37 17.98 3.77
CA ASN A 320 7.33 17.99 2.31
C ASN A 320 5.88 18.00 1.78
N ALA A 321 4.97 17.23 2.38
CA ALA A 321 3.55 17.24 1.99
C ALA A 321 2.91 18.62 2.24
N ILE A 322 3.25 19.27 3.36
CA ILE A 322 2.83 20.65 3.67
C ILE A 322 3.42 21.63 2.64
N ASP A 323 4.71 21.51 2.32
CA ASP A 323 5.41 22.45 1.42
C ASP A 323 4.93 22.33 -0.04
N THR A 324 4.51 21.13 -0.44
CA THR A 324 3.97 20.83 -1.78
C THR A 324 2.45 20.91 -1.87
N CYS A 325 1.79 21.24 -0.75
CA CYS A 325 0.35 21.41 -0.67
C CYS A 325 -0.12 22.54 -1.58
N ASP A 326 -1.04 22.24 -2.50
CA ASP A 326 -1.71 23.24 -3.36
C ASP A 326 -3.23 23.20 -3.16
N GLU A 327 -3.94 24.14 -3.79
CA GLU A 327 -5.41 24.26 -3.69
C GLU A 327 -6.17 23.00 -4.16
N ARG A 328 -5.52 22.07 -4.89
CA ARG A 328 -6.14 20.83 -5.36
C ARG A 328 -6.40 19.83 -4.23
N LEU A 329 -5.81 20.04 -3.05
CA LEU A 329 -6.12 19.27 -1.84
C LEU A 329 -7.58 19.42 -1.41
N LEU A 330 -8.22 20.56 -1.72
CA LEU A 330 -9.62 20.82 -1.41
C LEU A 330 -10.59 19.92 -2.20
N ASN A 331 -10.17 19.40 -3.36
CA ASN A 331 -10.99 18.45 -4.12
C ASN A 331 -11.17 17.11 -3.39
N TYR A 332 -10.29 16.79 -2.45
CA TYR A 332 -10.31 15.52 -1.73
C TYR A 332 -11.08 15.60 -0.40
N ILE A 333 -11.55 16.79 0.01
CA ILE A 333 -12.29 16.96 1.25
C ILE A 333 -13.75 16.54 1.02
N GLY A 334 -14.18 15.48 1.72
CA GLY A 334 -15.48 14.85 1.51
C GLY A 334 -15.47 13.73 0.46
N GLU A 335 -14.37 13.56 -0.28
CA GLU A 335 -14.14 12.37 -1.09
C GLU A 335 -13.54 11.25 -0.23
N SER A 336 -14.03 10.02 -0.40
CA SER A 336 -13.44 8.83 0.23
C SER A 336 -12.19 8.31 -0.49
N ASP A 337 -11.88 8.92 -1.63
CA ASP A 337 -10.84 8.49 -2.57
C ASP A 337 -9.73 9.53 -2.53
N HIS A 338 -8.47 9.10 -2.36
CA HIS A 338 -7.34 9.99 -2.56
C HIS A 338 -6.29 9.39 -3.50
N VAL A 339 -6.04 10.12 -4.59
CA VAL A 339 -5.20 9.69 -5.71
C VAL A 339 -3.72 9.96 -5.44
N SER A 340 -3.39 10.92 -4.57
CA SER A 340 -2.00 11.32 -4.29
C SER A 340 -1.52 10.89 -2.91
N ASP A 341 -0.28 10.41 -2.80
CA ASP A 341 0.34 10.04 -1.52
C ASP A 341 0.47 11.22 -0.53
N MET A 342 0.38 12.46 -1.03
CA MET A 342 0.45 13.68 -0.21
C MET A 342 -0.86 13.95 0.53
N SER A 343 -2.00 13.70 -0.11
CA SER A 343 -3.33 13.93 0.47
C SER A 343 -3.60 13.10 1.72
N HIS A 344 -3.21 11.82 1.71
CA HIS A 344 -3.36 10.91 2.86
C HIS A 344 -2.51 11.29 4.09
N LYS A 345 -1.51 12.18 3.94
CA LYS A 345 -0.67 12.66 5.04
C LYS A 345 -1.21 13.92 5.71
N LEU A 346 -2.06 14.66 5.01
CA LEU A 346 -2.62 15.94 5.46
C LEU A 346 -4.10 15.82 5.83
N LEU A 347 -4.84 14.96 5.12
CA LEU A 347 -6.26 14.70 5.34
C LEU A 347 -6.44 13.32 5.97
N HIS A 348 -7.04 13.27 7.14
CA HIS A 348 -7.37 12.02 7.82
C HIS A 348 -8.88 11.76 7.75
N ILE A 349 -9.25 10.56 7.34
CA ILE A 349 -10.63 10.09 7.47
C ILE A 349 -10.92 9.86 8.96
N TYR A 350 -11.81 10.68 9.53
CA TYR A 350 -12.33 10.50 10.89
C TYR A 350 -13.71 9.84 10.81
N THR A 351 -13.91 8.75 11.55
CA THR A 351 -15.16 7.99 11.53
C THR A 351 -15.95 8.25 12.80
N ASN A 352 -17.27 8.36 12.69
CA ASN A 352 -18.16 8.32 13.85
C ASN A 352 -18.17 6.89 14.40
N ALA A 353 -17.28 6.59 15.35
CA ALA A 353 -17.38 5.36 16.12
C ALA A 353 -18.72 5.40 16.90
N PRO A 354 -19.41 4.27 17.06
CA PRO A 354 -20.65 4.25 17.84
C PRO A 354 -20.35 4.78 19.25
N ILE A 355 -21.02 5.89 19.58
CA ILE A 355 -21.07 6.49 20.91
C ILE A 355 -21.85 5.49 21.78
N GLU A 356 -21.41 5.26 23.00
CA GLU A 356 -22.11 4.39 23.95
C GLU A 356 -23.57 4.82 24.07
N ASP A 357 -24.48 3.86 23.93
CA ASP A 357 -25.90 4.02 24.20
C ASP A 357 -26.06 4.49 25.66
N ILE A 358 -26.36 5.77 25.84
CA ILE A 358 -27.21 6.18 26.96
C ILE A 358 -28.60 5.78 26.53
N GLU A 359 -29.16 4.79 27.21
CA GLU A 359 -30.56 4.37 27.07
C GLU A 359 -31.46 5.61 27.09
N ASP A 360 -32.16 5.87 26.00
CA ASP A 360 -33.43 6.59 26.04
C ASP A 360 -34.32 6.15 24.87
N GLU A 361 -35.56 5.87 25.24
CA GLU A 361 -36.55 5.12 24.49
C GLU A 361 -37.16 5.90 23.31
N ASN A 362 -37.63 5.12 22.33
CA ASN A 362 -38.74 5.40 21.39
C ASN A 362 -38.54 6.49 20.32
N VAL A 363 -38.66 6.09 19.04
CA VAL A 363 -39.84 6.32 18.16
C VAL A 363 -39.56 5.77 16.74
N GLU A 364 -40.57 5.11 16.18
CA GLU A 364 -40.62 4.43 14.89
C GLU A 364 -40.62 5.32 13.63
N SER A 365 -40.22 4.67 12.54
CA SER A 365 -40.71 4.76 11.14
C SER A 365 -40.17 5.82 10.18
N GLY A 366 -39.58 5.33 9.08
CA GLY A 366 -40.09 5.63 7.73
C GLY A 366 -39.19 6.42 6.77
N GLU A 367 -38.89 5.74 5.66
CA GLU A 367 -38.67 6.23 4.28
C GLU A 367 -37.25 6.49 3.74
N ASP A 368 -37.01 5.79 2.63
CA ASP A 368 -35.89 5.86 1.70
C ASP A 368 -35.65 7.27 1.15
N VAL A 369 -34.39 7.70 1.00
CA VAL A 369 -34.01 8.71 -0.01
C VAL A 369 -32.64 8.40 -0.61
N GLU A 370 -32.66 8.44 -1.94
CA GLU A 370 -31.60 8.23 -2.93
C GLU A 370 -30.39 9.19 -2.84
N ASP A 371 -29.36 8.80 -3.58
CA ASP A 371 -28.00 9.35 -3.74
C ASP A 371 -27.86 10.81 -4.21
N ASP A 372 -26.63 11.29 -4.03
CA ASP A 372 -25.92 12.31 -4.80
C ASP A 372 -26.48 13.75 -4.83
N GLU A 373 -26.03 14.57 -3.88
CA GLU A 373 -25.84 16.00 -4.12
C GLU A 373 -24.44 16.47 -3.74
N LYS A 374 -23.71 16.98 -4.74
CA LYS A 374 -22.62 17.96 -4.59
C LYS A 374 -22.90 18.94 -3.43
N ILE A 375 -22.10 18.89 -2.37
CA ILE A 375 -22.03 19.90 -1.30
C ILE A 375 -20.82 20.81 -1.61
N GLU A 376 -20.94 21.76 -2.55
CA GLU A 376 -21.18 23.22 -2.37
C GLU A 376 -20.01 24.08 -1.80
N GLU A 377 -18.96 24.25 -2.62
CA GLU A 377 -18.14 25.44 -2.96
C GLU A 377 -17.84 26.61 -1.96
N SER A 378 -17.95 26.47 -0.63
CA SER A 378 -17.32 27.46 0.28
C SER A 378 -17.00 26.98 1.69
N ILE A 379 -17.43 25.78 2.11
CA ILE A 379 -17.11 25.25 3.44
C ILE A 379 -16.05 24.18 3.25
N ASP A 380 -14.90 24.37 3.88
CA ASP A 380 -13.71 23.56 3.66
C ASP A 380 -13.65 22.35 4.60
N ALA A 381 -14.23 22.43 5.81
CA ALA A 381 -14.35 21.26 6.68
C ALA A 381 -15.57 21.35 7.62
N ILE A 382 -16.04 20.18 8.07
CA ILE A 382 -17.14 20.04 9.01
C ILE A 382 -16.68 19.12 10.14
N VAL A 383 -16.82 19.59 11.38
CA VAL A 383 -16.73 18.75 12.57
C VAL A 383 -18.13 18.69 13.16
N ALA A 384 -18.80 17.57 12.94
CA ALA A 384 -20.13 17.33 13.46
C ALA A 384 -20.13 17.40 15.01
N PRO A 385 -21.23 17.84 15.64
CA PRO A 385 -22.51 18.21 15.01
C PRO A 385 -22.65 19.70 14.66
N ASP A 386 -21.66 20.56 14.94
CA ASP A 386 -21.90 22.00 15.06
C ASP A 386 -20.79 22.92 14.51
N LYS A 387 -19.66 22.40 14.02
CA LYS A 387 -18.50 23.22 13.61
C LYS A 387 -18.24 23.15 12.12
N LEU A 388 -18.02 24.32 11.52
CA LEU A 388 -17.74 24.53 10.11
C LEU A 388 -16.48 25.35 9.97
N PHE A 389 -15.63 25.02 9.00
CA PHE A 389 -14.37 25.71 8.77
C PHE A 389 -14.31 26.22 7.34
N GLN A 390 -13.77 27.43 7.19
CA GLN A 390 -13.51 28.06 5.90
C GLN A 390 -12.13 28.73 5.93
N ILE A 391 -11.19 28.21 5.16
CA ILE A 391 -9.81 28.66 5.08
C ILE A 391 -9.74 29.81 4.06
N THR A 392 -9.08 30.91 4.40
CA THR A 392 -8.99 32.06 3.49
C THR A 392 -7.80 32.96 3.73
N ILE A 393 -7.22 33.47 2.64
CA ILE A 393 -6.26 34.59 2.64
C ILE A 393 -6.90 35.91 2.16
N ALA A 394 -8.19 35.87 1.82
CA ALA A 394 -8.95 37.03 1.37
C ALA A 394 -9.61 37.73 2.55
N LYS A 395 -9.41 39.05 2.68
CA LYS A 395 -10.07 39.91 3.69
C LYS A 395 -11.60 39.80 3.65
N ASN A 396 -12.15 39.50 2.47
CA ASN A 396 -13.58 39.30 2.24
C ASN A 396 -13.79 37.92 1.60
N HIS A 397 -14.40 36.99 2.33
CA HIS A 397 -14.77 35.66 1.85
C HIS A 397 -16.21 35.31 2.31
N PRO A 398 -17.23 35.70 1.53
CA PRO A 398 -18.63 35.50 1.89
C PRO A 398 -19.02 34.03 2.09
N ILE A 399 -19.99 33.79 2.98
CA ILE A 399 -20.55 32.45 3.24
C ILE A 399 -21.69 32.19 2.24
N LYS A 400 -21.63 31.10 1.47
CA LYS A 400 -22.73 30.73 0.57
C LYS A 400 -23.89 30.14 1.38
N LEU A 401 -25.03 30.82 1.40
CA LEU A 401 -26.19 30.42 2.21
C LEU A 401 -26.80 29.09 1.76
N ASN A 402 -26.75 28.77 0.47
CA ASN A 402 -27.26 27.49 -0.03
C ASN A 402 -26.46 26.30 0.50
N GLY A 403 -25.13 26.43 0.59
CA GLY A 403 -24.27 25.37 1.11
C GLY A 403 -24.61 25.05 2.56
N LEU A 404 -24.86 26.10 3.34
CA LEU A 404 -25.29 25.94 4.73
C LEU A 404 -26.69 25.32 4.85
N LYS A 405 -27.62 25.63 3.93
CA LYS A 405 -28.99 25.05 3.91
C LYS A 405 -28.98 23.55 3.64
N LYS A 406 -28.00 23.04 2.89
CA LYS A 406 -27.84 21.59 2.64
C LYS A 406 -27.28 20.84 3.84
N LEU A 407 -26.57 21.54 4.71
CA LEU A 407 -25.94 20.96 5.89
C LEU A 407 -26.81 21.01 7.13
N ILE A 408 -27.86 21.83 7.15
CA ILE A 408 -28.63 22.10 8.37
C ILE A 408 -29.23 20.85 9.01
N ASP A 409 -29.67 19.87 8.21
CA ASP A 409 -30.24 18.63 8.73
C ASP A 409 -29.18 17.76 9.42
N LYS A 410 -27.92 17.85 8.99
CA LYS A 410 -26.76 17.24 9.65
C LYS A 410 -26.28 18.02 10.87
N LEU A 411 -26.71 19.27 11.03
CA LEU A 411 -26.36 20.19 12.12
C LEU A 411 -27.53 20.37 13.12
N GLY A 412 -28.34 19.32 13.30
CA GLY A 412 -29.48 19.31 14.24
C GLY A 412 -30.79 19.86 13.67
N GLY A 413 -30.91 19.97 12.35
CA GLY A 413 -32.14 20.41 11.66
C GLY A 413 -32.46 21.89 11.86
N LYS A 414 -33.46 22.41 11.14
CA LYS A 414 -33.85 23.84 11.24
C LYS A 414 -34.41 24.21 12.62
N SER A 415 -34.97 23.24 13.34
CA SER A 415 -35.55 23.39 14.69
C SER A 415 -34.55 23.12 15.82
N GLY A 416 -33.30 22.78 15.50
CA GLY A 416 -32.27 22.54 16.51
C GLY A 416 -31.98 23.79 17.35
N ILE A 417 -31.63 23.57 18.62
CA ILE A 417 -31.42 24.64 19.62
C ILE A 417 -29.92 24.99 19.78
N GLY A 418 -29.01 24.10 19.37
CA GLY A 418 -27.57 24.30 19.47
C GLY A 418 -27.01 25.31 18.47
N ASP A 419 -26.03 26.10 18.91
CA ASP A 419 -25.27 27.01 18.05
C ASP A 419 -24.52 26.26 16.94
N ILE A 420 -24.23 26.95 15.83
CA ILE A 420 -23.40 26.49 14.73
C ILE A 420 -22.19 27.43 14.67
N TYR A 421 -21.00 26.88 14.91
CA TYR A 421 -19.75 27.61 14.96
C TYR A 421 -19.08 27.59 13.59
N PHE A 422 -18.94 28.76 12.97
CA PHE A 422 -18.34 28.95 11.66
C PHE A 422 -16.97 29.64 11.80
N TYR A 423 -15.88 28.89 11.62
CA TYR A 423 -14.52 29.36 11.78
C TYR A 423 -13.91 29.77 10.45
N PHE A 424 -13.42 31.01 10.38
CA PHE A 424 -12.51 31.49 9.35
C PHE A 424 -11.08 31.22 9.78
N VAL A 425 -10.40 30.33 9.07
CA VAL A 425 -9.03 29.93 9.38
C VAL A 425 -8.08 30.84 8.63
N LEU A 426 -7.25 31.59 9.37
CA LEU A 426 -6.52 32.74 8.86
C LEU A 426 -5.05 32.74 9.30
N PRO A 427 -4.13 33.19 8.44
CA PRO A 427 -2.76 33.47 8.86
C PRO A 427 -2.72 34.69 9.80
N LYS A 428 -1.71 34.72 10.67
CA LYS A 428 -1.45 35.77 11.68
C LYS A 428 -1.61 37.21 11.18
N ASN A 429 -1.17 37.50 9.96
CA ASN A 429 -1.25 38.83 9.35
C ASN A 429 -2.68 39.29 9.01
N LEU A 430 -3.63 38.36 8.89
CA LEU A 430 -5.03 38.66 8.59
C LEU A 430 -5.95 38.53 9.81
N TYR A 431 -5.58 37.71 10.80
CA TYR A 431 -6.37 37.41 11.98
C TYR A 431 -6.86 38.66 12.73
N MET A 432 -5.94 39.56 13.12
CA MET A 432 -6.24 40.71 13.99
C MET A 432 -7.29 41.67 13.42
N ASN A 433 -7.44 41.72 12.10
CA ASN A 433 -8.32 42.67 11.43
C ASN A 433 -9.46 41.99 10.65
N TYR A 434 -9.63 40.68 10.80
CA TYR A 434 -10.67 39.96 10.08
C TYR A 434 -12.05 40.30 10.63
N ARG A 435 -12.97 40.62 9.73
CA ARG A 435 -14.34 41.02 10.10
C ARG A 435 -15.32 39.92 9.74
N THR A 436 -16.50 39.99 10.36
CA THR A 436 -17.63 39.14 10.03
C THR A 436 -17.95 39.22 8.54
N GLN A 437 -18.16 38.06 7.92
CA GLN A 437 -18.40 37.93 6.50
C GLN A 437 -19.90 37.92 6.16
N PRO A 438 -20.30 38.52 5.03
CA PRO A 438 -21.69 38.50 4.58
C PRO A 438 -22.09 37.11 4.08
N PHE A 439 -23.39 36.83 4.10
CA PHE A 439 -23.95 35.64 3.45
C PHE A 439 -24.34 35.99 2.02
N HIS A 440 -23.98 35.16 1.05
CA HIS A 440 -24.28 35.35 -0.36
C HIS A 440 -25.26 34.29 -0.89
N THR A 441 -26.07 34.69 -1.87
CA THR A 441 -26.92 33.79 -2.67
C THR A 441 -26.06 33.04 -3.70
N SER A 442 -26.65 32.03 -4.35
CA SER A 442 -26.05 31.36 -5.52
C SER A 442 -25.71 32.33 -6.68
N LYS A 443 -26.35 33.51 -6.73
CA LYS A 443 -26.08 34.58 -7.69
C LYS A 443 -25.02 35.58 -7.21
N LYS A 444 -24.23 35.22 -6.18
CA LYS A 444 -23.16 36.05 -5.57
C LYS A 444 -23.63 37.41 -5.02
N SER A 445 -24.92 37.55 -4.75
CA SER A 445 -25.50 38.77 -4.15
C SER A 445 -25.59 38.64 -2.63
N VAL A 446 -25.37 39.73 -1.90
CA VAL A 446 -25.53 39.76 -0.43
C VAL A 446 -26.98 39.44 -0.04
N VAL A 447 -27.15 38.50 0.88
CA VAL A 447 -28.44 38.13 1.47
C VAL A 447 -28.86 39.22 2.45
N LYS A 448 -29.95 39.92 2.11
CA LYS A 448 -30.51 41.00 2.94
C LYS A 448 -31.36 40.48 4.11
N ALA A 449 -32.10 39.39 3.90
CA ALA A 449 -32.94 38.75 4.91
C ALA A 449 -32.48 37.31 5.14
N LYS A 450 -31.93 37.04 6.33
CA LYS A 450 -31.42 35.71 6.71
C LYS A 450 -32.54 34.88 7.34
N PRO A 451 -32.61 33.55 7.08
CA PRO A 451 -33.48 32.65 7.83
C PRO A 451 -33.19 32.73 9.34
N HIS A 452 -34.22 32.56 10.18
CA HIS A 452 -34.10 32.63 11.64
C HIS A 452 -32.96 31.73 12.17
N TRP A 453 -32.93 30.46 11.78
CA TRP A 453 -31.86 29.54 12.20
C TRP A 453 -30.44 30.01 11.84
N VAL A 454 -30.24 30.75 10.74
CA VAL A 454 -28.93 31.33 10.39
C VAL A 454 -28.62 32.53 11.27
N LYS A 455 -29.61 33.37 11.54
CA LYS A 455 -29.46 34.56 12.38
C LYS A 455 -29.18 34.17 13.84
N ASP A 456 -29.87 33.14 14.31
CA ASP A 456 -29.94 32.81 15.73
C ASP A 456 -28.81 31.85 16.11
N ARG A 457 -28.48 30.88 15.25
CA ARG A 457 -27.55 29.80 15.58
C ARG A 457 -26.17 29.96 14.98
N VAL A 458 -26.00 30.61 13.82
CA VAL A 458 -24.69 30.66 13.14
C VAL A 458 -23.83 31.78 13.70
N LYS A 459 -22.76 31.40 14.40
CA LYS A 459 -21.76 32.30 14.98
C LYS A 459 -20.47 32.25 14.16
N GLN A 460 -19.90 33.40 13.82
CA GLN A 460 -18.66 33.47 13.05
C GLN A 460 -17.48 33.77 13.96
N TYR A 461 -16.40 33.01 13.80
CA TYR A 461 -15.14 33.16 14.54
C TYR A 461 -13.97 33.27 13.58
N ALA A 462 -12.94 34.02 13.97
CA ALA A 462 -11.63 33.95 13.35
C ALA A 462 -10.77 32.96 14.13
N LEU A 463 -10.02 32.12 13.44
CA LEU A 463 -9.07 31.18 14.02
C LEU A 463 -7.69 31.48 13.44
N GLU A 464 -6.77 31.96 14.29
CA GLU A 464 -5.38 32.21 13.90
C GLU A 464 -4.65 30.88 13.72
N ILE A 465 -3.97 30.74 12.58
CA ILE A 465 -2.90 29.77 12.42
C ILE A 465 -1.58 30.53 12.42
N ASP A 466 -0.71 30.18 13.36
CA ASP A 466 0.65 30.70 13.42
C ASP A 466 1.52 29.97 12.40
N LEU A 467 1.76 30.63 11.27
CA LEU A 467 2.66 30.13 10.23
C LEU A 467 4.13 30.49 10.50
N SER A 468 4.46 31.18 11.59
CA SER A 468 5.83 31.64 11.87
C SER A 468 6.79 30.51 12.23
N SER A 469 6.29 29.35 12.66
CA SER A 469 7.09 28.11 12.78
C SER A 469 7.51 27.52 11.44
N TYR A 470 6.91 27.96 10.33
CA TYR A 470 7.21 27.55 8.95
C TYR A 470 7.97 28.63 8.17
N ALA A 471 8.13 29.83 8.74
CA ALA A 471 8.73 31.00 8.09
C ALA A 471 10.24 31.13 8.38
N LYS A 472 11.04 30.15 7.93
CA LYS A 472 12.49 30.35 7.73
C LYS A 472 12.97 29.60 6.50
N ILE A 473 12.47 29.99 5.33
CA ILE A 473 13.19 29.75 4.06
C ILE A 473 13.00 31.01 3.21
N THR A 474 14.00 31.88 3.24
CA THR A 474 14.19 32.90 2.20
C THR A 474 14.99 32.23 1.07
N VAL A 475 14.58 32.48 -0.18
CA VAL A 475 15.07 31.88 -1.45
C VAL A 475 16.57 31.73 -1.53
#